data_AF-A0A0A1MRJ0-F1
#
_entry.id   AF-A0A0A1MRJ0-F1
#
_cell.length_a   1.000
_cell.length_b   1.000
_cell.length_c   1.000
_cell.angle_alpha   90.00
_cell.angle_beta   90.00
_cell.angle_gamma   90.00
#
_symmetry.space_group_name_H-M   'P 1'
#
loop_
_entity.id
_entity.type
_entity.pdbx_description
1 polymer ?
#
loop_
_entity_poly.entity_id
_entity_poly.type
_entity_poly.pdbx_seq_one_letter_code
_entity_poly.pdbx_strand_id
1 'polypeptide(L)'
;MTNLIRRDLIIQKSQLYLFIPCILFFIFAGTHLPAFFIFVFAGFFIPINAYSYDEKAETNILLNSLPYTRTQIIASRYIGAIFYMAVSIGIAIVLFSLFNRAFTWADIGIGIGITLTLFAIAFPLFYLLKPGHIGTAIVIGFVLVVVLSQVTMTFLEEHLTSIVQFLSSASTPALYISSAGIIIMLYTASWLFSQMIYQRKAF
;
A
#
# COMPACT_ATOMS: atom_id res chain seq x y z
N MET A 1 -19.86 -11.32 -0.79
CA MET A 1 -18.45 -10.87 -0.78
C MET A 1 -17.66 -11.38 -1.98
N THR A 2 -17.71 -12.67 -2.29
CA THR A 2 -16.97 -13.27 -3.42
C THR A 2 -17.22 -12.59 -4.77
N ASN A 3 -18.46 -12.18 -5.05
CA ASN A 3 -18.79 -11.46 -6.29
C ASN A 3 -18.16 -10.06 -6.39
N LEU A 4 -17.97 -9.35 -5.26
CA LEU A 4 -17.27 -8.06 -5.24
C LEU A 4 -15.78 -8.26 -5.57
N ILE A 5 -15.16 -9.26 -4.93
CA ILE A 5 -13.75 -9.61 -5.19
C ILE A 5 -13.56 -10.05 -6.65
N ARG A 6 -14.50 -10.82 -7.21
CA ARG A 6 -14.47 -11.25 -8.61
C ARG A 6 -14.55 -10.08 -9.59
N ARG A 7 -15.39 -9.08 -9.29
CA ARG A 7 -15.44 -7.84 -10.09
C ARG A 7 -14.11 -7.12 -10.07
N ASP A 8 -13.53 -6.95 -8.88
CA ASP A 8 -12.24 -6.26 -8.73
C ASP A 8 -11.13 -7.01 -9.48
N LEU A 9 -11.17 -8.35 -9.52
CA LEU A 9 -10.22 -9.17 -10.27
C LEU A 9 -10.28 -8.90 -11.78
N ILE A 10 -11.49 -8.74 -12.33
CA ILE A 10 -11.68 -8.48 -13.76
C ILE A 10 -11.07 -7.12 -14.14
N ILE A 11 -11.32 -6.10 -13.32
CA ILE A 11 -10.81 -4.74 -13.54
C ILE A 11 -9.27 -4.71 -13.42
N GLN A 12 -8.73 -5.35 -12.38
CA GLN A 12 -7.29 -5.35 -12.12
C GLN A 12 -6.49 -6.24 -13.05
N LYS A 13 -7.09 -7.21 -13.74
CA LYS A 13 -6.40 -8.00 -14.77
C LYS A 13 -5.74 -7.10 -15.82
N SER A 14 -6.41 -6.01 -16.21
CA SER A 14 -5.83 -5.04 -17.15
C SER A 14 -4.62 -4.31 -16.55
N GLN A 15 -4.69 -3.96 -15.26
CA GLN A 15 -3.61 -3.29 -14.54
C GLN A 15 -2.38 -4.19 -14.37
N LEU A 16 -2.55 -5.50 -14.27
CA LEU A 16 -1.44 -6.47 -14.23
C LEU A 16 -0.59 -6.43 -15.51
N TYR A 17 -1.20 -6.24 -16.68
CA TYR A 17 -0.44 -6.12 -17.93
C TYR A 17 0.43 -4.87 -17.98
N LEU A 18 -0.01 -3.76 -17.36
CA LEU A 18 0.77 -2.53 -17.24
C LEU A 18 1.79 -2.60 -16.11
N PHE A 19 1.50 -3.35 -15.06
CA PHE A 19 2.37 -3.54 -13.91
C PHE A 19 3.70 -4.23 -14.26
N ILE A 20 3.66 -5.31 -15.05
CA ILE A 20 4.84 -6.09 -15.42
C ILE A 20 5.93 -5.22 -16.10
N PRO A 21 5.65 -4.46 -17.19
CA PRO A 21 6.67 -3.63 -17.82
C PRO A 21 7.18 -2.53 -16.89
N CYS A 22 6.36 -1.99 -15.98
CA CYS A 22 6.83 -1.04 -14.97
C CYS A 22 7.87 -1.67 -14.02
N ILE A 23 7.62 -2.88 -13.53
CA ILE A 23 8.59 -3.58 -12.68
C ILE A 23 9.85 -3.95 -13.46
N LEU A 24 9.72 -4.41 -14.70
CA LEU A 24 10.88 -4.68 -15.57
C LEU A 24 11.73 -3.43 -15.76
N PHE A 25 11.10 -2.27 -16.01
CA PHE A 25 11.79 -1.00 -16.10
C PHE A 25 12.60 -0.72 -14.83
N PHE A 26 12.01 -0.88 -13.63
CA PHE A 26 12.76 -0.73 -12.38
C PHE A 26 13.86 -1.76 -12.21
N ILE A 27 13.66 -2.99 -12.68
CA ILE A 27 14.69 -4.06 -12.62
C ILE A 27 15.91 -3.66 -13.44
N PHE A 28 15.74 -3.19 -14.67
CA PHE A 28 16.83 -2.87 -15.60
C PHE A 28 17.40 -1.46 -15.45
N ALA A 29 16.56 -0.43 -15.33
CA ALA A 29 16.98 0.96 -15.26
C ALA A 29 17.22 1.45 -13.82
N GLY A 30 16.62 0.78 -12.83
CA GLY A 30 16.68 1.17 -11.42
C GLY A 30 17.78 0.48 -10.63
N THR A 31 18.95 0.19 -11.22
CA THR A 31 20.05 -0.52 -10.54
C THR A 31 20.54 0.20 -9.28
N HIS A 32 20.46 1.54 -9.27
CA HIS A 32 20.81 2.37 -8.11
C HIS A 32 19.75 2.37 -7.00
N LEU A 33 18.54 1.89 -7.28
CA LEU A 33 17.46 1.85 -6.29
C LEU A 33 17.56 0.58 -5.43
N PRO A 34 17.39 0.71 -4.10
CA PRO A 34 17.39 -0.45 -3.21
C PRO A 34 16.19 -1.36 -3.49
N ALA A 35 16.35 -2.67 -3.28
CA ALA A 35 15.32 -3.66 -3.63
C ALA A 35 14.01 -3.44 -2.86
N PHE A 36 14.07 -3.04 -1.58
CA PHE A 36 12.87 -2.74 -0.79
C PHE A 36 11.97 -1.69 -1.46
N PHE A 37 12.57 -0.69 -2.13
CA PHE A 37 11.82 0.38 -2.79
C PHE A 37 10.93 -0.17 -3.91
N ILE A 38 11.45 -1.13 -4.68
CA ILE A 38 10.72 -1.78 -5.76
C ILE A 38 9.60 -2.64 -5.20
N PHE A 39 9.78 -3.28 -4.03
CA PHE A 39 8.71 -3.99 -3.34
C PHE A 39 7.63 -3.06 -2.78
N VAL A 40 7.99 -1.87 -2.27
CA VAL A 40 7.01 -0.86 -1.86
C VAL A 40 6.17 -0.42 -3.07
N PHE A 41 6.83 -0.08 -4.18
CA PHE A 41 6.16 0.27 -5.43
C PHE A 41 5.26 -0.86 -5.91
N ALA A 42 5.75 -2.11 -5.91
CA ALA A 42 5.00 -3.28 -6.29
C ALA A 42 3.72 -3.46 -5.48
N GLY A 43 3.84 -3.39 -4.15
CA GLY A 43 2.72 -3.52 -3.24
C GLY A 43 1.70 -2.39 -3.36
N PHE A 44 2.18 -1.16 -3.61
CA PHE A 44 1.34 0.04 -3.65
C PHE A 44 0.59 0.23 -4.98
N PHE A 45 1.21 -0.14 -6.10
CA PHE A 45 0.75 0.24 -7.43
C PHE A 45 -0.66 -0.25 -7.77
N ILE A 46 -0.93 -1.55 -7.62
CA ILE A 46 -2.22 -2.12 -8.02
C ILE A 46 -3.36 -1.67 -7.07
N PRO A 47 -3.23 -1.80 -5.73
CA PRO A 47 -4.32 -1.44 -4.82
C PRO A 47 -4.73 0.04 -4.90
N ILE A 48 -3.78 0.96 -5.04
CA ILE A 48 -4.09 2.40 -5.09
C ILE A 48 -4.69 2.80 -6.43
N ASN A 49 -4.20 2.24 -7.54
CA ASN A 49 -4.82 2.46 -8.83
C ASN A 49 -6.26 1.95 -8.84
N ALA A 50 -6.53 0.78 -8.25
CA ALA A 50 -7.90 0.28 -8.14
C ALA A 50 -8.83 1.26 -7.39
N TYR A 51 -8.39 1.83 -6.27
CA TYR A 51 -9.14 2.86 -5.56
C TYR A 51 -9.35 4.14 -6.38
N SER A 52 -8.33 4.60 -7.11
CA SER A 52 -8.43 5.80 -7.95
C SER A 52 -9.35 5.60 -9.17
N TYR A 53 -9.36 4.41 -9.76
CA TYR A 53 -10.30 4.05 -10.83
C TYR A 53 -11.74 3.98 -10.30
N ASP A 54 -11.95 3.39 -9.13
CA ASP A 54 -13.26 3.32 -8.48
C ASP A 54 -13.83 4.73 -8.16
N GLU A 55 -12.96 5.67 -7.78
CA GLU A 55 -13.28 7.08 -7.53
C GLU A 55 -13.79 7.78 -8.80
N LYS A 56 -13.08 7.62 -9.93
CA LYS A 56 -13.43 8.25 -11.21
C LYS A 56 -14.71 7.70 -11.83
N ALA A 57 -15.02 6.43 -11.57
CA ALA A 57 -16.20 5.75 -12.12
C ALA A 57 -17.45 5.86 -11.23
N GLU A 58 -17.44 6.70 -10.18
CA GLU A 58 -18.52 6.84 -9.19
C GLU A 58 -19.03 5.50 -8.65
N THR A 59 -18.11 4.52 -8.51
CA THR A 59 -18.43 3.13 -8.18
C THR A 59 -19.15 2.99 -6.84
N ASN A 60 -19.07 4.01 -5.99
CA ASN A 60 -19.82 4.10 -4.74
C ASN A 60 -21.35 4.04 -4.95
N ILE A 61 -21.89 4.61 -6.05
CA ILE A 61 -23.33 4.56 -6.36
C ILE A 61 -23.72 3.11 -6.71
N LEU A 62 -22.94 2.46 -7.57
CA LEU A 62 -23.15 1.06 -7.93
C LEU A 62 -23.08 0.14 -6.69
N LEU A 63 -22.07 0.34 -5.84
CA LEU A 63 -21.85 -0.47 -4.65
C LEU A 63 -22.97 -0.33 -3.62
N ASN A 64 -23.53 0.87 -3.47
CA ASN A 64 -24.66 1.12 -2.56
C ASN A 64 -25.99 0.55 -3.08
N SER A 65 -26.12 0.32 -4.38
CA SER A 65 -27.30 -0.32 -4.99
C SER A 65 -27.28 -1.85 -4.89
N LEU A 66 -26.16 -2.44 -4.49
CA LEU A 66 -26.05 -3.90 -4.30
C LEU A 66 -26.58 -4.31 -2.92
N PRO A 67 -27.09 -5.55 -2.76
CA PRO A 67 -27.58 -6.07 -1.49
C PRO A 67 -26.42 -6.48 -0.55
N TYR A 68 -25.48 -5.57 -0.30
CA TYR A 68 -24.36 -5.74 0.60
C TYR A 68 -24.39 -4.67 1.70
N THR A 69 -23.91 -5.04 2.89
CA THR A 69 -23.79 -4.07 3.98
C THR A 69 -22.60 -3.15 3.75
N ARG A 70 -22.68 -1.92 4.28
CA ARG A 70 -21.60 -0.92 4.18
C ARG A 70 -20.28 -1.42 4.78
N THR A 71 -20.34 -2.19 5.87
CA THR A 71 -19.16 -2.80 6.51
C THR A 71 -18.49 -3.83 5.61
N GLN A 72 -19.30 -4.62 4.92
CA GLN A 72 -18.90 -5.64 3.95
C GLN A 72 -18.19 -5.02 2.74
N ILE A 73 -18.68 -3.89 2.21
CA ILE A 73 -18.05 -3.16 1.10
C ILE A 73 -16.63 -2.68 1.48
N ILE A 74 -16.47 -2.14 2.69
CA ILE A 74 -15.17 -1.65 3.16
C ILE A 74 -14.23 -2.82 3.44
N ALA A 75 -14.75 -3.87 4.08
CA ALA A 75 -14.00 -5.09 4.34
C ALA A 75 -13.44 -5.72 3.06
N SER A 76 -14.25 -5.81 1.99
CA SER A 76 -13.79 -6.36 0.72
C SER A 76 -12.66 -5.54 0.10
N ARG A 77 -12.65 -4.21 0.31
CA ARG A 77 -11.57 -3.35 -0.22
C ARG A 77 -10.28 -3.45 0.57
N TYR A 78 -10.33 -3.52 1.91
CA TYR A 78 -9.14 -3.73 2.74
C TYR A 78 -8.53 -5.12 2.50
N ILE A 79 -9.35 -6.17 2.50
CA ILE A 79 -8.90 -7.54 2.21
C ILE A 79 -8.40 -7.65 0.76
N GLY A 80 -9.11 -7.04 -0.20
CA GLY A 80 -8.69 -6.98 -1.59
C GLY A 80 -7.32 -6.33 -1.74
N ALA A 81 -7.07 -5.21 -1.08
CA ALA A 81 -5.77 -4.54 -1.11
C ALA A 81 -4.62 -5.43 -0.61
N ILE A 82 -4.82 -6.17 0.49
CA ILE A 82 -3.83 -7.13 0.99
C ILE A 82 -3.59 -8.24 -0.03
N PHE A 83 -4.66 -8.80 -0.60
CA PHE A 83 -4.57 -9.86 -1.60
C PHE A 83 -3.78 -9.40 -2.83
N TYR A 84 -4.09 -8.22 -3.37
CA TYR A 84 -3.42 -7.71 -4.55
C TYR A 84 -1.99 -7.25 -4.28
N MET A 85 -1.71 -6.70 -3.10
CA MET A 85 -0.35 -6.46 -2.65
C MET A 85 0.46 -7.76 -2.64
N ALA A 86 -0.08 -8.84 -2.06
CA ALA A 86 0.59 -10.14 -2.03
C ALA A 86 0.85 -10.70 -3.44
N VAL A 87 -0.12 -10.58 -4.35
CA VAL A 87 0.04 -10.99 -5.75
C VAL A 87 1.12 -10.16 -6.45
N SER A 88 1.09 -8.84 -6.32
CA SER A 88 2.09 -7.95 -6.94
C SER A 88 3.50 -8.23 -6.43
N ILE A 89 3.66 -8.43 -5.12
CA ILE A 89 4.94 -8.77 -4.52
C ILE A 89 5.40 -10.15 -4.98
N GLY A 90 4.50 -11.14 -5.05
CA GLY A 90 4.82 -12.45 -5.61
C GLY A 90 5.34 -12.38 -7.05
N ILE A 91 4.69 -11.57 -7.90
CA ILE A 91 5.16 -11.30 -9.27
C ILE A 91 6.54 -10.63 -9.25
N ALA A 92 6.75 -9.64 -8.39
CA ALA A 92 8.05 -8.97 -8.26
C ALA A 92 9.15 -9.95 -7.83
N ILE A 93 8.91 -10.85 -6.87
CA ILE A 93 9.87 -11.89 -6.45
C ILE A 93 10.26 -12.79 -7.63
N VAL A 94 9.26 -13.24 -8.42
CA VAL A 94 9.51 -14.07 -9.61
C VAL A 94 10.36 -13.31 -10.63
N LEU A 95 10.05 -12.04 -10.91
CA LEU A 95 10.82 -11.23 -11.86
C LEU A 95 12.25 -10.99 -11.37
N PHE A 96 12.45 -10.65 -10.10
CA PHE A 96 13.79 -10.49 -9.53
C PHE A 96 14.63 -11.77 -9.68
N SER A 97 14.01 -12.93 -9.41
CA SER A 97 14.66 -14.23 -9.53
C SER A 97 14.99 -14.57 -10.99
N LEU A 98 14.09 -14.27 -11.93
CA LEU A 98 14.30 -14.53 -13.37
C LEU A 98 15.45 -13.69 -13.96
N PHE A 99 15.62 -12.46 -13.48
CA PHE A 99 16.67 -11.54 -13.96
C PHE A 99 17.91 -11.51 -13.06
N ASN A 100 18.06 -12.45 -12.12
CA ASN A 100 19.19 -12.56 -11.18
C ASN A 100 19.49 -11.24 -10.43
N ARG A 101 18.45 -10.46 -10.10
CA ARG A 101 18.61 -9.26 -9.27
C ARG A 101 18.64 -9.66 -7.80
N ALA A 102 19.69 -9.26 -7.09
CA ALA A 102 19.82 -9.56 -5.66
C ALA A 102 18.71 -8.87 -4.84
N PHE A 103 18.11 -9.62 -3.93
CA PHE A 103 17.18 -9.13 -2.90
C PHE A 103 17.29 -10.01 -1.65
N THR A 104 16.86 -9.48 -0.52
CA THR A 104 16.81 -10.19 0.76
C THR A 104 15.37 -10.33 1.27
N TRP A 105 15.13 -11.26 2.20
CA TRP A 105 13.84 -11.36 2.89
C TRP A 105 13.51 -10.10 3.70
N ALA A 106 14.54 -9.40 4.19
CA ALA A 106 14.38 -8.13 4.87
C ALA A 106 13.81 -7.05 3.92
N ASP A 107 14.27 -6.98 2.67
CA ASP A 107 13.76 -6.04 1.67
C ASP A 107 12.26 -6.23 1.42
N ILE A 108 11.82 -7.49 1.34
CA ILE A 108 10.41 -7.84 1.17
C ILE A 108 9.61 -7.42 2.40
N GLY A 109 10.09 -7.76 3.61
CA GLY A 109 9.42 -7.41 4.87
C GLY A 109 9.28 -5.91 5.07
N ILE A 110 10.34 -5.14 4.79
CA ILE A 110 10.33 -3.68 4.81
C ILE A 110 9.36 -3.14 3.76
N GLY A 111 9.38 -3.69 2.54
CA GLY A 111 8.47 -3.33 1.46
C GLY A 111 7.00 -3.47 1.87
N ILE A 112 6.63 -4.64 2.39
CA ILE A 112 5.28 -4.93 2.91
C ILE A 112 4.91 -3.96 4.03
N GLY A 113 5.81 -3.75 5.00
CA GLY A 113 5.53 -2.92 6.16
C GLY A 113 5.26 -1.45 5.80
N ILE A 114 6.06 -0.89 4.90
CA ILE A 114 5.87 0.48 4.40
C ILE A 114 4.57 0.57 3.61
N THR A 115 4.30 -0.36 2.69
CA THR A 115 3.06 -0.37 1.90
C THR A 115 1.81 -0.45 2.77
N LEU A 116 1.78 -1.31 3.78
CA LEU A 116 0.65 -1.41 4.71
C LEU A 116 0.46 -0.14 5.54
N THR A 117 1.56 0.50 5.96
CA THR A 117 1.51 1.79 6.66
C THR A 117 0.92 2.88 5.76
N LEU A 118 1.33 2.92 4.49
CA LEU A 118 0.77 3.83 3.50
C LEU A 118 -0.73 3.58 3.28
N PHE A 119 -1.17 2.32 3.20
CA PHE A 119 -2.59 1.99 3.09
C PHE A 119 -3.40 2.40 4.32
N ALA A 120 -2.82 2.24 5.52
CA ALA A 120 -3.48 2.66 6.76
C ALA A 120 -3.78 4.16 6.75
N ILE A 121 -2.93 4.98 6.13
CA ILE A 121 -3.14 6.43 5.98
C ILE A 121 -4.05 6.74 4.77
N ALA A 122 -3.77 6.14 3.61
CA ALA A 122 -4.42 6.45 2.35
C ALA A 122 -5.91 6.07 2.32
N PHE A 123 -6.28 4.89 2.82
CA PHE A 123 -7.66 4.39 2.70
C PHE A 123 -8.69 5.26 3.45
N PRO A 124 -8.46 5.69 4.70
CA PRO A 124 -9.33 6.65 5.36
C PRO A 124 -9.49 7.95 4.58
N LEU A 125 -8.42 8.47 3.97
CA LEU A 125 -8.47 9.72 3.21
C LEU A 125 -9.42 9.62 2.01
N PHE A 126 -9.45 8.47 1.31
CA PHE A 126 -10.40 8.22 0.22
C PHE A 126 -11.86 8.29 0.68
N TYR A 127 -12.15 7.92 1.93
CA TYR A 127 -13.52 8.00 2.48
C TYR A 127 -13.84 9.35 3.10
N LEU A 128 -12.84 10.04 3.66
CA LEU A 128 -13.01 11.33 4.32
C LEU A 128 -13.19 12.47 3.31
N LEU A 129 -12.33 12.55 2.31
CA LEU A 129 -12.29 13.63 1.34
C LEU A 129 -13.33 13.41 0.21
N LYS A 130 -13.66 14.47 -0.53
CA LYS A 130 -14.60 14.38 -1.65
C LYS A 130 -13.89 13.78 -2.89
N PRO A 131 -14.56 12.86 -3.63
CA PRO A 131 -14.03 12.31 -4.87
C PRO A 131 -13.64 13.43 -5.87
N GLY A 132 -12.46 13.32 -6.46
CA GLY A 132 -11.99 14.20 -7.53
C GLY A 132 -10.52 13.96 -7.87
N HIS A 133 -9.62 14.31 -6.95
CA HIS A 133 -8.16 14.27 -7.17
C HIS A 133 -7.40 13.54 -6.05
N ILE A 134 -8.11 12.82 -5.15
CA ILE A 134 -7.48 12.21 -3.97
C ILE A 134 -6.49 11.13 -4.39
N GLY A 135 -6.84 10.29 -5.38
CA GLY A 135 -5.91 9.30 -5.92
C GLY A 135 -4.60 9.93 -6.40
N THR A 136 -4.67 11.05 -7.14
CA THR A 136 -3.48 11.79 -7.59
C THR A 136 -2.70 12.37 -6.41
N ALA A 137 -3.39 12.97 -5.43
CA ALA A 137 -2.75 13.52 -4.24
C ALA A 137 -2.02 12.45 -3.41
N ILE A 138 -2.58 11.24 -3.31
CA ILE A 138 -1.94 10.11 -2.62
C ILE A 138 -0.70 9.62 -3.37
N VAL A 139 -0.75 9.57 -4.70
CA VAL A 139 0.43 9.22 -5.52
C VAL A 139 1.52 10.30 -5.40
N ILE A 140 1.16 11.58 -5.44
CA ILE A 140 2.11 12.68 -5.20
C ILE A 140 2.70 12.59 -3.79
N GLY A 141 1.86 12.35 -2.78
CA GLY A 141 2.29 12.17 -1.40
C GLY A 141 3.26 10.99 -1.25
N PHE A 142 3.00 9.87 -1.93
CA PHE A 142 3.91 8.74 -1.98
C PHE A 142 5.28 9.13 -2.56
N VAL A 143 5.29 9.81 -3.70
CA VAL A 143 6.55 10.27 -4.33
C VAL A 143 7.29 11.23 -3.41
N LEU A 144 6.59 12.15 -2.73
CA LEU A 144 7.21 13.06 -1.76
C LEU A 144 7.82 12.33 -0.58
N VAL A 145 7.13 11.36 0.02
CA VAL A 145 7.66 10.55 1.12
C VAL A 145 8.94 9.82 0.70
N VAL A 146 8.97 9.30 -0.53
CA VAL A 146 10.14 8.62 -1.08
C VAL A 146 11.31 9.58 -1.28
N VAL A 147 11.08 10.73 -1.92
CA VAL A 147 12.13 11.73 -2.20
C VAL A 147 12.67 12.33 -0.91
N LEU A 148 11.79 12.59 0.07
CA LEU A 148 12.16 13.16 1.36
C LEU A 148 12.73 12.13 2.34
N SER A 149 12.66 10.83 2.02
CA SER A 149 13.11 9.76 2.93
C SER A 149 14.55 9.97 3.40
N GLN A 150 15.45 10.36 2.50
CA GLN A 150 16.85 10.59 2.85
C GLN A 150 17.02 11.82 3.77
N VAL A 151 16.29 12.89 3.50
CA VAL A 151 16.27 14.10 4.36
C VAL A 151 15.72 13.76 5.75
N THR A 152 14.66 12.95 5.82
CA THR A 152 14.09 12.52 7.10
C THR A 152 15.05 11.65 7.91
N MET A 153 15.87 10.81 7.25
CA MET A 153 16.89 10.01 7.95
C MET A 153 17.98 10.89 8.54
N THR A 154 18.53 11.83 7.76
CA THR A 154 19.53 12.78 8.27
C THR A 154 18.98 13.62 9.41
N PHE A 155 17.74 14.10 9.31
CA PHE A 155 17.08 14.84 10.38
C PHE A 155 16.91 14.02 11.66
N LEU A 156 16.53 12.75 11.54
CA LEU A 156 16.39 11.82 12.67
C LEU A 156 17.74 11.58 13.37
N GLU A 157 18.80 11.36 12.59
CA GLU A 157 20.14 11.15 13.12
C GLU A 157 20.69 12.38 13.83
N GLU A 158 20.39 13.58 13.32
CA GLU A 158 20.88 14.83 13.89
C GLU A 158 20.09 15.29 15.13
N HIS A 159 18.76 15.16 15.12
CA HIS A 159 17.90 15.76 16.15
C HIS A 159 17.30 14.75 17.13
N LEU A 160 17.20 13.47 16.75
CA LEU A 160 16.56 12.41 17.54
C LEU A 160 17.56 11.29 17.88
N THR A 161 18.80 11.67 18.16
CA THR A 161 19.92 10.76 18.50
C THR A 161 19.55 9.73 19.56
N SER A 162 18.85 10.12 20.62
CA SER A 162 18.41 9.19 21.68
C SER A 162 17.48 8.08 21.16
N ILE A 163 16.60 8.40 20.20
CA ILE A 163 15.69 7.43 19.60
C ILE A 163 16.45 6.50 18.64
N VAL A 164 17.36 7.06 17.84
CA VAL A 164 18.21 6.29 16.93
C VAL A 164 19.12 5.33 17.72
N GLN A 165 19.68 5.78 18.85
CA GLN A 165 20.52 4.95 19.71
C GLN A 165 19.72 3.85 20.41
N PHE A 166 18.50 4.15 20.85
CA PHE A 166 17.60 3.13 21.40
C PHE A 166 17.24 2.06 20.34
N LEU A 167 16.84 2.49 19.14
CA LEU A 167 16.49 1.60 18.03
C LEU A 167 17.68 0.74 17.59
N SER A 168 18.88 1.32 17.49
CA SER A 168 20.09 0.58 17.10
C SER A 168 20.59 -0.39 18.17
N SER A 169 20.28 -0.15 19.45
CA SER A 169 20.58 -1.08 20.54
C SER A 169 19.62 -2.28 20.62
N ALA A 170 18.46 -2.19 19.98
CA ALA A 170 17.48 -3.27 19.95
C ALA A 170 17.90 -4.37 18.96
N SER A 171 17.57 -5.62 19.27
CA SER A 171 17.85 -6.73 18.36
C SER A 171 16.99 -6.66 17.10
N THR A 172 17.54 -7.07 15.96
CA THR A 172 16.83 -7.03 14.68
C THR A 172 15.49 -7.78 14.69
N PRO A 173 15.32 -8.95 15.34
CA PRO A 173 14.02 -9.60 15.42
C PRO A 173 13.03 -8.82 16.28
N ALA A 174 13.48 -8.19 17.36
CA ALA A 174 12.62 -7.38 18.22
C ALA A 174 12.08 -6.15 17.47
N LEU A 175 12.89 -5.51 16.63
CA LEU A 175 12.46 -4.41 15.77
C LEU A 175 11.42 -4.86 14.74
N TYR A 176 11.60 -6.02 14.11
CA TYR A 176 10.63 -6.54 13.15
C TYR A 176 9.30 -6.94 13.80
N ILE A 177 9.34 -7.59 14.96
CA ILE A 177 8.11 -7.99 15.66
C ILE A 177 7.35 -6.77 16.18
N SER A 178 8.05 -5.80 16.78
CA SER A 178 7.42 -4.58 17.28
C SER A 178 6.84 -3.72 16.16
N SER A 179 7.57 -3.54 15.05
CA SER A 179 7.03 -2.85 13.87
C SER A 179 5.82 -3.57 13.26
N ALA A 180 5.85 -4.89 13.14
CA ALA A 180 4.69 -5.67 12.68
C ALA A 180 3.47 -5.47 13.60
N GLY A 181 3.66 -5.48 14.92
CA GLY A 181 2.59 -5.19 15.88
C GLY A 181 1.98 -3.80 15.70
N ILE A 182 2.82 -2.77 15.55
CA ILE A 182 2.40 -1.39 15.30
C ILE A 182 1.63 -1.29 13.98
N ILE A 183 2.12 -1.92 12.91
CA ILE A 183 1.48 -1.89 11.59
C ILE A 183 0.09 -2.54 11.64
N ILE A 184 -0.04 -3.69 12.31
CA ILE A 184 -1.34 -4.37 12.49
C ILE A 184 -2.31 -3.46 13.27
N MET A 185 -1.83 -2.82 14.35
CA MET A 185 -2.64 -1.90 15.14
C MET A 185 -3.08 -0.68 14.32
N LEU A 186 -2.19 -0.08 13.54
CA LEU A 186 -2.51 1.06 12.67
C LEU A 186 -3.49 0.67 11.56
N TYR A 187 -3.29 -0.48 10.93
CA TYR A 187 -4.13 -0.95 9.84
C TYR A 187 -5.54 -1.30 10.31
N THR A 188 -5.67 -1.93 11.48
CA THR A 188 -6.97 -2.22 12.11
C THR A 188 -7.68 -0.94 12.55
N ALA A 189 -6.97 0.01 13.17
CA ALA A 189 -7.51 1.32 13.53
C ALA A 189 -8.01 2.09 12.29
N SER A 190 -7.21 2.09 11.22
CA SER A 190 -7.56 2.67 9.92
C SER A 190 -8.84 2.07 9.36
N TRP A 191 -8.97 0.74 9.41
CA TRP A 191 -10.17 0.04 8.95
C TRP A 191 -11.40 0.45 9.76
N LEU A 192 -11.33 0.44 11.09
CA LEU A 192 -12.44 0.85 11.96
C LEU A 192 -12.85 2.31 11.69
N PHE A 193 -11.87 3.20 11.51
CA PHE A 193 -12.12 4.60 11.22
C PHE A 193 -12.80 4.79 9.85
N SER A 194 -12.35 4.07 8.82
CA SER A 194 -13.00 4.05 7.50
C SER A 194 -14.45 3.54 7.58
N GLN A 195 -14.71 2.50 8.40
CA GLN A 195 -16.08 2.01 8.63
C GLN A 195 -16.97 3.09 9.27
N MET A 196 -16.48 3.76 10.31
CA MET A 196 -17.21 4.81 11.00
C MET A 196 -17.56 5.98 10.08
N ILE A 197 -16.63 6.41 9.21
CA ILE A 197 -16.87 7.49 8.24
C ILE A 197 -17.94 7.08 7.22
N TYR A 198 -17.77 5.91 6.60
CA TYR A 198 -18.63 5.48 5.50
C TYR A 198 -20.06 5.14 5.95
N GLN A 199 -20.25 4.69 7.20
CA GLN A 199 -21.58 4.53 7.77
C GLN A 199 -22.30 5.87 7.98
N ARG A 200 -21.57 6.93 8.35
CA ARG A 200 -22.13 8.26 8.63
C ARG A 200 -22.40 9.09 7.37
N LYS A 201 -21.77 8.77 6.24
CA LYS A 201 -22.02 9.46 4.96
C LYS A 201 -23.42 9.12 4.44
N ALA A 202 -24.30 10.11 4.37
CA ALA A 202 -25.49 10.02 3.54
C ALA A 202 -25.05 10.16 2.07
N PHE A 203 -25.36 9.16 1.26
CA PHE A 203 -25.18 9.17 -0.19
C PHE A 203 -26.53 9.44 -0.83
#